data_AF-A0A7C9PTP1-F1
#
_entry.id   AF-A0A7C9PTP1-F1
#
_cell.length_a   1.000
_cell.length_b   1.000
_cell.length_c   1.000
_cell.angle_alpha   90.00
_cell.angle_beta   90.00
_cell.angle_gamma   90.00
#
_symmetry.space_group_name_H-M   'P 1'
#
loop_
_entity.id
_entity.type
_entity.pdbx_description
1 polymer ?
#
loop_
_entity_poly.entity_id
_entity_poly.type
_entity_poly.pdbx_seq_one_letter_code
_entity_poly.pdbx_strand_id
1 'polypeptide(L)'
;MAVNLFDANFYRALNPDLAGFNDAQAFQHLINSGLNEGRFFSQYVDLNVYRANNPDLGAAGLVSNRQLYEHLSGIGAAEGRTFSLVFNSNVYRALNPDLAAAGLNNEQLFDHFRGFGINEGRQASESFSVGFYLAVNTDLAAAGFNNQQALQHYVFAGIAEGRIAVPGVAAPPVIPIPAPPQTLGDPFPPAGSTLSAARDLGAIDGQFSLTDFVGQTDREDYYRFVLANNSDLGLVLGALTNGASVEIIKDMNQNGEIDNGDGDVLRGEFGDSNSNAEINGALAAGTYFIEVGIAFTGESQNTNYDLRFNVASQPGNTPMDPGNTLNAALDIGFVSGERNFRDFIGQTDSDDIYRFSLNSNSDVDLTLSSLTRDGTVALIQDQNGNGRIDNGDGDVLTREFANAGSSATINQTLAAGIYFIEVSAPFTGQNINTNYDLRVSVQPSTGTINNNTNTEITANAARIDPLTDSGSLNELPGSADRSILAFNDASLSAIQEFSSDSSLDLGNIASEIISEPLGIESGLGNAFTSNLLDNSNFNSPLGLVYI
;
A
#
# COMPACT_ATOMS: atom_id res chain seq x y z
N MET A 1 17.63 27.28 44.72
CA MET A 1 16.36 26.55 44.52
C MET A 1 16.45 25.99 43.12
N ALA A 2 16.09 24.73 42.89
CA ALA A 2 16.08 24.18 41.54
C ALA A 2 15.24 25.07 40.63
N VAL A 3 15.78 25.44 39.46
CA VAL A 3 15.08 26.25 38.48
C VAL A 3 13.76 25.59 38.06
N ASN A 4 12.67 26.35 38.02
CA ASN A 4 11.41 25.82 37.50
C ASN A 4 11.51 25.69 35.97
N LEU A 5 11.61 24.47 35.47
CA LEU A 5 11.64 24.16 34.03
C LEU A 5 10.25 24.02 33.40
N PHE A 6 9.20 23.95 34.23
CA PHE A 6 7.82 23.70 33.83
C PHE A 6 7.01 24.99 33.66
N ASP A 7 6.31 25.12 32.53
CA ASP A 7 5.31 26.14 32.31
C ASP A 7 3.91 25.50 32.31
N ALA A 8 3.20 25.63 33.43
CA ALA A 8 1.89 25.02 33.62
C ALA A 8 0.81 25.58 32.69
N ASN A 9 0.91 26.86 32.30
CA ASN A 9 -0.05 27.48 31.38
C ASN A 9 0.16 26.96 29.96
N PHE A 10 1.42 26.94 29.52
CA PHE A 10 1.83 26.35 28.24
C PHE A 10 1.45 24.87 28.15
N TYR A 11 1.74 24.10 29.20
CA TYR A 11 1.44 22.67 29.24
C TYR A 11 -0.06 22.41 29.11
N ARG A 12 -0.92 23.13 29.83
CA ARG A 12 -2.38 23.03 29.63
C ARG A 12 -2.86 23.54 28.28
N ALA A 13 -2.23 24.56 27.72
CA ALA A 13 -2.63 25.11 26.42
C ALA A 13 -2.36 24.13 25.26
N LEU A 14 -1.33 23.29 25.38
CA LEU A 14 -1.03 22.21 24.43
C LEU A 14 -1.75 20.89 24.75
N ASN A 15 -2.35 20.77 25.94
CA ASN A 15 -2.96 19.55 26.44
C ASN A 15 -4.37 19.86 26.98
N PRO A 16 -5.38 19.96 26.09
CA PRO A 16 -6.74 20.38 26.46
C PRO A 16 -7.42 19.46 27.49
N ASP A 17 -7.02 18.18 27.55
CA ASP A 17 -7.37 17.21 28.59
C ASP A 17 -7.03 17.72 30.00
N LEU A 18 -6.01 18.59 30.13
CA LEU A 18 -5.55 19.16 31.38
C LEU A 18 -6.11 20.58 31.64
N ALA A 19 -7.02 21.10 30.82
CA ALA A 19 -7.52 22.48 30.94
C ALA A 19 -8.18 22.77 32.31
N GLY A 20 -8.75 21.76 32.97
CA GLY A 20 -9.32 21.85 34.32
C GLY A 20 -8.32 21.73 35.48
N PHE A 21 -7.04 21.44 35.21
CA PHE A 21 -6.04 21.17 36.25
C PHE A 21 -5.40 22.46 36.78
N ASN A 22 -5.25 22.58 38.10
CA ASN A 22 -4.39 23.60 38.70
C ASN A 22 -2.90 23.31 38.44
N ASP A 23 -2.00 24.26 38.72
CA ASP A 23 -0.56 24.14 38.43
C ASP A 23 0.09 22.90 39.07
N ALA A 24 -0.33 22.54 40.29
CA ALA A 24 0.19 21.36 40.97
C ALA A 24 -0.33 20.07 40.33
N GLN A 25 -1.59 20.02 39.91
CA GLN A 25 -2.16 18.88 39.18
C GLN A 25 -1.50 18.72 37.80
N ALA A 26 -1.33 19.81 37.06
CA ALA A 26 -0.64 19.83 35.77
C ALA A 26 0.83 19.39 35.90
N PHE A 27 1.51 19.82 36.96
CA PHE A 27 2.88 19.35 37.25
C PHE A 27 2.92 17.87 37.63
N GLN A 28 1.98 17.39 38.45
CA GLN A 28 1.87 15.95 38.77
C GLN A 28 1.59 15.12 37.51
N HIS A 29 0.77 15.62 36.58
CA HIS A 29 0.53 14.96 35.29
C HIS A 29 1.81 14.91 34.44
N LEU A 30 2.54 16.03 34.30
CA LEU A 30 3.82 16.05 33.61
C LEU A 30 4.77 14.98 34.18
N ILE A 31 4.92 14.97 35.50
CA ILE A 31 5.84 14.07 36.19
C ILE A 31 5.41 12.61 35.99
N ASN A 32 4.14 12.27 36.22
CA ASN A 32 3.67 10.88 36.21
C ASN A 32 3.50 10.31 34.80
N SER A 33 3.06 11.13 33.84
CA SER A 33 2.72 10.71 32.47
C SER A 33 3.47 11.53 31.42
N GLY A 34 3.34 12.87 31.46
CA GLY A 34 3.78 13.78 30.39
C GLY A 34 5.24 13.67 29.94
N LEU A 35 6.16 13.39 30.86
CA LEU A 35 7.57 13.18 30.51
C LEU A 35 7.77 11.87 29.75
N ASN A 36 7.07 10.80 30.13
CA ASN A 36 7.15 9.49 29.47
C ASN A 36 6.48 9.55 28.08
N GLU A 37 5.34 10.23 27.98
CA GLU A 37 4.64 10.59 26.73
C GLU A 37 5.45 11.59 25.88
N GLY A 38 6.48 12.23 26.45
CA GLY A 38 7.29 13.27 25.79
C GLY A 38 6.53 14.54 25.40
N ARG A 39 5.36 14.79 26.02
CA ARG A 39 4.56 16.02 25.81
C ARG A 39 5.40 17.27 26.07
N PHE A 40 5.29 18.27 25.20
CA PHE A 40 5.95 19.57 25.37
C PHE A 40 5.45 20.29 26.64
N PHE A 41 6.36 20.58 27.57
CA PHE A 41 6.03 21.16 28.88
C PHE A 41 6.63 22.55 29.14
N SER A 42 7.40 23.06 28.18
CA SER A 42 7.95 24.42 28.16
C SER A 42 8.36 24.80 26.75
N GLN A 43 8.06 26.02 26.32
CA GLN A 43 8.56 26.59 25.06
C GLN A 43 10.09 26.83 25.04
N TYR A 44 10.75 26.69 26.19
CA TYR A 44 12.17 26.97 26.36
C TYR A 44 13.04 25.74 26.63
N VAL A 45 12.45 24.56 26.85
CA VAL A 45 13.18 23.34 27.27
C VAL A 45 12.85 22.20 26.31
N ASP A 46 13.88 21.59 25.75
CA ASP A 46 13.76 20.43 24.87
C ASP A 46 14.71 19.32 25.37
N LEU A 47 14.11 18.20 25.82
CA LEU A 47 14.87 17.06 26.34
C LEU A 47 15.62 16.28 25.24
N ASN A 48 15.21 16.41 23.98
CA ASN A 48 15.93 15.84 22.84
C ASN A 48 17.17 16.66 22.51
N VAL A 49 17.06 18.00 22.51
CA VAL A 49 18.22 18.90 22.43
C VAL A 49 19.16 18.66 23.61
N TYR A 50 18.63 18.49 24.83
CA TYR A 50 19.42 18.18 26.01
C TYR A 50 20.18 16.87 25.86
N ARG A 51 19.52 15.78 25.45
CA ARG A 51 20.14 14.47 25.22
C ARG A 51 21.21 14.52 24.13
N ALA A 52 20.92 15.18 23.00
CA ALA A 52 21.83 15.26 21.85
C ALA A 52 23.10 16.07 22.14
N ASN A 53 23.00 17.16 22.91
CA ASN A 53 24.14 18.00 23.27
C ASN A 53 24.91 17.52 24.51
N ASN A 54 24.42 16.50 25.20
CA ASN A 54 25.02 15.94 26.43
C ASN A 54 25.10 14.40 26.35
N PRO A 55 25.90 13.85 25.41
CA PRO A 55 25.99 12.40 25.19
C PRO A 55 26.57 11.63 26.39
N ASP A 56 27.24 12.32 27.31
CA ASP A 56 27.72 11.76 28.58
C ASP A 56 26.57 11.27 29.48
N LEU A 57 25.38 11.87 29.37
CA LEU A 57 24.20 11.44 30.13
C LEU A 57 23.72 10.04 29.68
N GLY A 58 23.74 9.79 28.36
CA GLY A 58 23.44 8.47 27.80
C GLY A 58 24.46 7.43 28.24
N ALA A 59 25.75 7.78 28.25
CA ALA A 59 26.82 6.91 28.75
C ALA A 59 26.71 6.64 30.28
N ALA A 60 26.11 7.56 31.03
CA ALA A 60 25.78 7.38 32.46
C ALA A 60 24.45 6.64 32.70
N GLY A 61 23.75 6.19 31.65
CA GLY A 61 22.49 5.43 31.77
C GLY A 61 21.23 6.29 31.97
N LEU A 62 21.30 7.60 31.76
CA LEU A 62 20.15 8.51 31.77
C LEU A 62 19.54 8.52 30.36
N VAL A 63 18.63 7.57 30.12
CA VAL A 63 18.03 7.32 28.80
C VAL A 63 16.59 7.82 28.70
N SER A 64 15.83 7.84 29.80
CA SER A 64 14.43 8.28 29.79
C SER A 64 14.29 9.80 29.95
N ASN A 65 13.21 10.34 29.39
CA ASN A 65 12.86 11.75 29.54
C ASN A 65 12.69 12.17 31.01
N ARG A 66 12.19 11.28 31.87
CA ARG A 66 12.13 11.51 33.32
C ARG A 66 13.52 11.68 33.93
N GLN A 67 14.45 10.77 33.66
CA GLN A 67 15.83 10.86 34.15
C GLN A 67 16.51 12.15 33.66
N LEU A 68 16.29 12.52 32.40
CA LEU A 68 16.84 13.73 31.78
C LEU A 68 16.23 15.00 32.39
N TYR A 69 14.92 15.04 32.65
CA TYR A 69 14.26 16.15 33.34
C TYR A 69 14.77 16.30 34.78
N GLU A 70 14.85 15.21 35.53
CA GLU A 70 15.35 15.19 36.91
C GLU A 70 16.81 15.66 36.98
N HIS A 71 17.66 15.20 36.05
CA HIS A 71 19.05 15.66 35.94
C HIS A 71 19.16 17.12 35.52
N LEU A 72 18.36 17.59 34.54
CA LEU A 72 18.37 18.97 34.10
C LEU A 72 17.94 19.94 35.21
N SER A 73 16.88 19.58 35.94
CA SER A 73 16.29 20.33 37.04
C SER A 73 17.21 20.37 38.27
N GLY A 74 17.85 19.25 38.61
CA GLY A 74 18.71 19.15 39.80
C GLY A 74 20.15 19.65 39.58
N ILE A 75 20.69 19.55 38.36
CA ILE A 75 22.13 19.71 38.08
C ILE A 75 22.37 20.48 36.78
N GLY A 76 21.80 20.02 35.66
CA GLY A 76 22.23 20.44 34.32
C GLY A 76 22.04 21.92 34.01
N ALA A 77 20.97 22.53 34.51
CA ALA A 77 20.73 23.96 34.35
C ALA A 77 21.75 24.80 35.15
N ALA A 78 22.11 24.36 36.36
CA ALA A 78 23.14 25.00 37.18
C ALA A 78 24.55 24.87 36.56
N GLU A 79 24.86 23.72 35.96
CA GLU A 79 26.09 23.51 35.18
C GLU A 79 26.13 24.34 33.88
N GLY A 80 24.99 24.83 33.40
CA GLY A 80 24.88 25.62 32.17
C GLY A 80 24.95 24.79 30.89
N ARG A 81 24.60 23.50 30.97
CA ARG A 81 24.49 22.58 29.83
C ARG A 81 23.47 23.07 28.80
N THR A 82 23.65 22.73 27.53
CA THR A 82 22.73 23.09 26.45
C THR A 82 21.49 22.20 26.46
N PHE A 83 20.30 22.77 26.66
CA PHE A 83 19.01 22.07 26.72
C PHE A 83 17.92 22.71 25.84
N SER A 84 18.28 23.69 25.01
CA SER A 84 17.33 24.52 24.27
C SER A 84 17.96 25.06 22.98
N LEU A 85 17.16 25.22 21.93
CA LEU A 85 17.57 25.91 20.71
C LEU A 85 17.41 27.44 20.82
N VAL A 86 16.61 27.93 21.77
CA VAL A 86 16.33 29.37 21.94
C VAL A 86 17.06 29.99 23.13
N PHE A 87 17.72 29.18 23.95
CA PHE A 87 18.49 29.64 25.11
C PHE A 87 19.77 28.83 25.37
N ASN A 88 20.89 29.53 25.51
CA ASN A 88 22.17 28.99 25.95
C ASN A 88 22.76 29.96 26.99
N SER A 89 22.92 29.51 28.24
CA SER A 89 23.33 30.37 29.36
C SER A 89 24.68 31.08 29.14
N ASN A 90 25.61 30.44 28.42
CA ASN A 90 26.92 31.00 28.12
C ASN A 90 26.85 32.08 27.04
N VAL A 91 26.04 31.87 26.00
CA VAL A 91 25.78 32.87 24.95
C VAL A 91 25.03 34.06 25.52
N TYR A 92 23.95 33.80 26.27
CA TYR A 92 23.13 34.86 26.84
C TYR A 92 23.95 35.74 27.80
N ARG A 93 24.85 35.16 28.60
CA ARG A 93 25.81 35.93 29.41
C ARG A 93 26.78 36.75 28.56
N ALA A 94 27.34 36.15 27.50
CA ALA A 94 28.33 36.81 26.65
C ALA A 94 27.76 37.99 25.84
N LEU A 95 26.51 37.87 25.37
CA LEU A 95 25.83 38.92 24.61
C LEU A 95 25.24 40.05 25.47
N ASN A 96 25.17 39.87 26.80
CA ASN A 96 24.51 40.81 27.72
C ASN A 96 25.46 41.20 28.88
N PRO A 97 26.35 42.18 28.67
CA PRO A 97 27.37 42.58 29.65
C PRO A 97 26.79 43.08 30.98
N ASP A 98 25.56 43.59 30.98
CA ASP A 98 24.81 43.98 32.18
C ASP A 98 24.50 42.76 33.08
N LEU A 99 24.07 41.64 32.49
CA LEU A 99 23.80 40.40 33.21
C LEU A 99 25.09 39.71 33.69
N ALA A 100 26.17 39.83 32.91
CA ALA A 100 27.49 39.39 33.32
C ALA A 100 28.03 40.21 34.50
N ALA A 101 27.88 41.54 34.48
CA ALA A 101 28.28 42.44 35.57
C ALA A 101 27.41 42.26 36.83
N ALA A 102 26.13 41.89 36.67
CA ALA A 102 25.25 41.51 37.78
C ALA A 102 25.60 40.14 38.40
N GLY A 103 26.52 39.37 37.79
CA GLY A 103 27.00 38.10 38.33
C GLY A 103 25.97 36.97 38.33
N LEU A 104 24.99 37.00 37.42
CA LEU A 104 23.91 36.02 37.39
C LEU A 104 24.43 34.61 37.07
N ASN A 105 24.01 33.63 37.88
CA ASN A 105 24.26 32.22 37.64
C ASN A 105 23.42 31.68 36.47
N ASN A 106 23.67 30.43 36.04
CA ASN A 106 23.03 29.88 34.85
C ASN A 106 21.50 29.75 34.98
N GLU A 107 20.98 29.40 36.16
CA GLU A 107 19.54 29.33 36.46
C GLU A 107 18.90 30.75 36.42
N GLN A 108 19.55 31.73 37.05
CA GLN A 108 19.10 33.12 37.06
C GLN A 108 19.10 33.76 35.67
N LEU A 109 20.03 33.36 34.79
CA LEU A 109 20.04 33.78 33.39
C LEU A 109 18.87 33.20 32.60
N PHE A 110 18.48 31.95 32.86
CA PHE A 110 17.28 31.35 32.27
C PHE A 110 16.01 32.07 32.76
N ASP A 111 15.92 32.33 34.07
CA ASP A 111 14.84 33.11 34.68
C ASP A 111 14.75 34.53 34.10
N HIS A 112 15.88 35.20 33.92
CA HIS A 112 15.93 36.51 33.29
C HIS A 112 15.48 36.48 31.83
N PHE A 113 15.89 35.47 31.06
CA PHE A 113 15.49 35.34 29.65
C PHE A 113 13.98 35.17 29.48
N ARG A 114 13.37 34.21 30.19
CA ARG A 114 11.93 33.92 30.09
C ARG A 114 11.04 35.04 30.64
N GLY A 115 11.48 35.73 31.70
CA GLY A 115 10.73 36.82 32.31
C GLY A 115 10.85 38.15 31.56
N PHE A 116 12.04 38.47 31.06
CA PHE A 116 12.37 39.79 30.53
C PHE A 116 13.05 39.71 29.16
N GLY A 117 14.12 38.93 29.03
CA GLY A 117 15.02 38.95 27.87
C GLY A 117 14.35 38.77 26.51
N ILE A 118 13.44 37.80 26.37
CA ILE A 118 12.72 37.60 25.11
C ILE A 118 11.79 38.78 24.78
N ASN A 119 11.11 39.35 25.78
CA ASN A 119 10.26 40.54 25.61
C ASN A 119 11.10 41.78 25.27
N GLU A 120 12.32 41.89 25.80
CA GLU A 120 13.31 42.93 25.44
C GLU A 120 13.95 42.69 24.06
N GLY A 121 13.71 41.55 23.42
CA GLY A 121 14.26 41.20 22.11
C GLY A 121 15.71 40.70 22.14
N ARG A 122 16.25 40.38 23.32
CA ARG A 122 17.64 39.93 23.49
C ARG A 122 17.84 38.53 22.89
N GLN A 123 18.89 38.38 22.09
CA GLN A 123 19.35 37.08 21.60
C GLN A 123 19.98 36.27 22.75
N ALA A 124 19.61 34.99 22.87
CA ALA A 124 20.04 34.11 23.95
C ALA A 124 20.64 32.76 23.50
N SER A 125 20.63 32.43 22.22
CA SER A 125 21.33 31.28 21.65
C SER A 125 22.07 31.66 20.35
N GLU A 126 22.94 30.78 19.87
CA GLU A 126 23.60 30.92 18.56
C GLU A 126 22.62 30.81 17.38
N SER A 127 21.47 30.15 17.58
CA SER A 127 20.55 29.71 16.53
C SER A 127 19.21 30.45 16.49
N PHE A 128 18.89 31.33 17.45
CA PHE A 128 17.66 32.11 17.45
C PHE A 128 17.85 33.56 17.92
N SER A 129 17.44 34.51 17.08
CA SER A 129 17.34 35.94 17.42
C SER A 129 15.96 36.46 17.02
N VAL A 130 15.11 36.74 17.99
CA VAL A 130 13.69 37.08 17.74
C VAL A 130 13.51 38.33 16.87
N GLY A 131 14.36 39.34 17.07
CA GLY A 131 14.33 40.57 16.27
C GLY A 131 14.72 40.34 14.80
N PHE A 132 15.66 39.42 14.54
CA PHE A 132 15.98 39.01 13.18
C PHE A 132 14.85 38.15 12.59
N TYR A 133 14.35 37.18 13.37
CA TYR A 133 13.30 36.25 12.94
C TYR A 133 12.03 36.99 12.51
N LEU A 134 11.56 37.97 13.29
CA LEU A 134 10.43 38.83 12.91
C LEU A 134 10.73 39.74 11.71
N ALA A 135 11.98 40.19 11.55
CA ALA A 135 12.37 41.07 10.43
C ALA A 135 12.42 40.35 9.08
N VAL A 136 12.78 39.05 9.04
CA VAL A 136 12.84 38.27 7.80
C VAL A 136 11.52 37.53 7.51
N ASN A 137 10.74 37.17 8.54
CA ASN A 137 9.44 36.54 8.39
C ASN A 137 8.32 37.59 8.42
N THR A 138 8.20 38.30 7.30
CA THR A 138 7.30 39.46 7.18
C THR A 138 5.81 39.09 7.32
N ASP A 139 5.46 37.83 7.14
CA ASP A 139 4.13 37.27 7.41
C ASP A 139 3.79 37.31 8.91
N LEU A 140 4.72 36.94 9.79
CA LEU A 140 4.55 36.99 11.25
C LEU A 140 4.46 38.45 11.74
N ALA A 141 5.28 39.33 11.16
CA ALA A 141 5.20 40.77 11.42
C ALA A 141 3.87 41.38 10.95
N ALA A 142 3.36 40.97 9.78
CA ALA A 142 2.06 41.41 9.26
C ALA A 142 0.88 40.87 10.10
N ALA A 143 1.01 39.66 10.66
CA ALA A 143 0.08 39.10 11.64
C ALA A 143 0.20 39.74 13.04
N GLY A 144 1.13 40.68 13.25
CA GLY A 144 1.28 41.44 14.50
C GLY A 144 1.92 40.64 15.63
N PHE A 145 2.71 39.62 15.33
CA PHE A 145 3.31 38.74 16.35
C PHE A 145 4.27 39.53 17.26
N ASN A 146 4.08 39.37 18.57
CA ASN A 146 5.06 39.81 19.56
C ASN A 146 6.22 38.80 19.71
N ASN A 147 7.27 39.17 20.45
CA ASN A 147 8.47 38.34 20.59
C ASN A 147 8.21 36.94 21.18
N GLN A 148 7.24 36.80 22.09
CA GLN A 148 6.88 35.49 22.64
C GLN A 148 6.17 34.61 21.60
N GLN A 149 5.22 35.18 20.87
CA GLN A 149 4.53 34.48 19.77
C GLN A 149 5.50 34.09 18.65
N ALA A 150 6.50 34.93 18.36
CA ALA A 150 7.55 34.66 17.39
C ALA A 150 8.49 33.53 17.84
N LEU A 151 8.87 33.48 19.14
CA LEU A 151 9.64 32.36 19.70
C LEU A 151 8.82 31.06 19.66
N GLN A 152 7.55 31.10 20.06
CA GLN A 152 6.67 29.94 20.00
C GLN A 152 6.51 29.44 18.56
N HIS A 153 6.25 30.34 17.60
CA HIS A 153 6.20 29.97 16.19
C HIS A 153 7.48 29.32 15.70
N TYR A 154 8.65 29.86 16.05
CA TYR A 154 9.93 29.29 15.66
C TYR A 154 10.10 27.85 16.17
N VAL A 155 9.81 27.61 17.45
CA VAL A 155 9.96 26.30 18.10
C VAL A 155 9.00 25.25 17.51
N PHE A 156 7.75 25.63 17.18
CA PHE A 156 6.73 24.68 16.72
C PHE A 156 6.62 24.51 15.21
N ALA A 157 6.87 25.56 14.43
CA ALA A 157 6.69 25.56 12.98
C ALA A 157 7.95 26.03 12.25
N GLY A 158 8.57 27.11 12.69
CA GLY A 158 9.68 27.75 11.98
C GLY A 158 10.91 26.89 11.72
N ILE A 159 11.24 25.97 12.64
CA ILE A 159 12.33 25.00 12.43
C ILE A 159 11.96 23.99 11.33
N ALA A 160 10.73 23.45 11.35
CA ALA A 160 10.25 22.50 10.35
C ALA A 160 10.06 23.14 8.97
N GLU A 161 9.61 24.40 8.93
CA GLU A 161 9.49 25.24 7.74
C GLU A 161 10.85 25.74 7.20
N GLY A 162 11.97 25.42 7.87
CA GLY A 162 13.31 25.82 7.46
C GLY A 162 13.58 27.33 7.54
N ARG A 163 12.81 28.08 8.33
CA ARG A 163 12.93 29.53 8.45
C ARG A 163 14.22 29.94 9.13
N ILE A 164 14.93 30.89 8.53
CA ILE A 164 16.20 31.42 9.06
C ILE A 164 15.90 32.33 10.26
N ALA A 165 16.57 32.07 11.39
CA ALA A 165 16.34 32.81 12.64
C ALA A 165 17.55 33.59 13.18
N VAL A 166 18.70 33.53 12.51
CA VAL A 166 19.90 34.35 12.78
C VAL A 166 20.62 34.71 11.47
N PRO A 167 21.36 35.83 11.39
CA PRO A 167 22.11 36.19 10.19
C PRO A 167 23.22 35.17 9.85
N GLY A 168 23.31 34.76 8.58
CA GLY A 168 24.48 34.05 8.05
C GLY A 168 24.65 32.58 8.46
N VAL A 169 23.75 32.04 9.28
CA VAL A 169 23.64 30.60 9.55
C VAL A 169 22.46 30.06 8.76
N ALA A 170 22.61 28.89 8.11
CA ALA A 170 21.45 28.16 7.61
C ALA A 170 20.50 27.82 8.77
N ALA A 171 19.25 27.44 8.48
CA ALA A 171 18.39 26.85 9.50
C ALA A 171 19.18 25.74 10.24
N PRO A 172 19.14 25.68 11.59
CA PRO A 172 19.89 24.67 12.31
C PRO A 172 19.50 23.29 11.75
N PRO A 173 20.44 22.33 11.67
CA PRO A 173 20.09 21.00 11.20
C PRO A 173 18.89 20.53 12.00
N VAL A 174 17.92 19.90 11.32
CA VAL A 174 16.88 19.14 11.99
C VAL A 174 17.61 18.03 12.73
N ILE A 175 18.02 18.31 13.97
CA ILE A 175 18.38 17.28 14.93
C ILE A 175 17.19 16.35 14.89
N PRO A 176 17.36 15.04 14.64
CA PRO A 176 16.25 14.13 14.70
C PRO A 176 15.74 14.20 16.13
N ILE A 177 14.69 14.99 16.31
CA ILE A 177 13.69 14.83 17.33
C ILE A 177 13.30 13.35 17.13
N PRO A 178 13.65 12.42 18.04
CA PRO A 178 12.83 11.21 18.13
C PRO A 178 11.45 11.79 18.39
N ALA A 179 10.58 11.73 17.37
CA ALA A 179 9.33 12.49 17.36
C ALA A 179 8.71 12.32 18.74
N PRO A 180 8.39 13.41 19.48
CA PRO A 180 7.89 13.32 20.85
C PRO A 180 6.80 12.26 20.79
N PRO A 181 6.92 11.10 21.51
CA PRO A 181 6.28 9.84 21.12
C PRO A 181 4.88 10.10 20.63
N GLN A 182 4.67 10.10 19.29
CA GLN A 182 3.64 11.00 18.77
C GLN A 182 2.30 10.64 19.38
N THR A 183 1.75 11.61 20.11
CA THR A 183 0.33 11.72 20.41
C THR A 183 -0.35 11.83 19.05
N LEU A 184 -0.73 10.65 18.58
CA LEU A 184 -1.40 10.26 17.35
C LEU A 184 -1.99 8.88 17.73
N GLY A 185 -2.83 8.79 18.77
CA GLY A 185 -4.14 9.42 18.91
C GLY A 185 -4.37 10.94 18.77
N ASP A 186 -5.56 11.25 18.26
CA ASP A 186 -5.98 12.48 17.59
C ASP A 186 -6.76 13.45 18.51
N PRO A 187 -6.70 14.78 18.32
CA PRO A 187 -7.78 15.68 18.76
C PRO A 187 -9.13 15.45 18.02
N PHE A 188 -9.65 14.22 18.04
CA PHE A 188 -10.93 13.72 17.48
C PHE A 188 -11.11 13.82 15.94
N PRO A 189 -11.35 12.69 15.27
CA PRO A 189 -12.29 12.65 14.16
C PRO A 189 -13.71 12.95 14.69
N PRO A 190 -14.63 13.50 13.87
CA PRO A 190 -16.06 13.51 14.22
C PRO A 190 -16.60 12.07 14.35
N ALA A 191 -17.89 11.92 14.68
CA ALA A 191 -18.58 10.62 14.62
C ALA A 191 -18.85 10.15 13.16
N GLY A 192 -17.81 10.17 12.33
CA GLY A 192 -17.72 9.72 10.94
C GLY A 192 -16.27 9.32 10.68
N SER A 193 -16.07 8.07 10.30
CA SER A 193 -14.83 7.30 10.38
C SER A 193 -13.91 7.52 9.17
N THR A 194 -13.35 8.73 9.05
CA THR A 194 -12.54 9.10 7.88
C THR A 194 -11.08 8.66 7.99
N LEU A 195 -10.68 7.71 7.14
CA LEU A 195 -9.29 7.21 7.00
C LEU A 195 -8.28 8.31 6.63
N SER A 196 -8.76 9.45 6.12
CA SER A 196 -7.93 10.61 5.74
C SER A 196 -7.10 11.20 6.89
N ALA A 197 -7.55 11.05 8.14
CA ALA A 197 -6.87 11.57 9.34
C ALA A 197 -5.82 10.61 9.94
N ALA A 198 -5.74 9.37 9.43
CA ALA A 198 -4.95 8.31 10.03
C ALA A 198 -3.45 8.63 10.16
N ARG A 199 -2.86 8.28 11.31
CA ARG A 199 -1.42 8.37 11.60
C ARG A 199 -0.62 7.60 10.56
N ASP A 200 0.18 8.31 9.77
CA ASP A 200 1.09 7.65 8.83
C ASP A 200 2.29 7.03 9.55
N LEU A 201 2.36 5.69 9.51
CA LEU A 201 3.49 4.88 10.00
C LEU A 201 4.56 4.69 8.91
N GLY A 202 4.26 5.05 7.66
CA GLY A 202 5.12 4.82 6.50
C GLY A 202 5.16 3.36 6.05
N ALA A 203 6.24 2.99 5.36
CA ALA A 203 6.46 1.62 4.93
C ALA A 203 6.96 0.75 6.09
N ILE A 204 6.32 -0.39 6.33
CA ILE A 204 6.70 -1.35 7.38
C ILE A 204 7.25 -2.62 6.74
N ASP A 205 8.47 -2.98 7.13
CA ASP A 205 9.11 -4.27 6.87
C ASP A 205 9.86 -4.69 8.14
N GLY A 206 9.78 -5.97 8.51
CA GLY A 206 10.28 -6.47 9.79
C GLY A 206 9.45 -6.06 11.00
N GLN A 207 10.12 -5.73 12.11
CA GLN A 207 9.49 -5.45 13.39
C GLN A 207 9.32 -3.95 13.66
N PHE A 208 8.10 -3.56 14.05
CA PHE A 208 7.76 -2.19 14.44
C PHE A 208 6.82 -2.21 15.65
N SER A 209 6.84 -1.19 16.49
CA SER A 209 5.95 -1.09 17.65
C SER A 209 5.68 0.35 18.07
N LEU A 210 4.43 0.63 18.41
CA LEU A 210 4.01 1.86 19.09
C LEU A 210 3.18 1.55 20.34
N THR A 211 2.89 2.58 21.13
CA THR A 211 1.99 2.53 22.29
C THR A 211 1.03 3.70 22.22
N ASP A 212 -0.24 3.48 22.54
CA ASP A 212 -1.29 4.50 22.45
C ASP A 212 -2.43 4.25 23.45
N PHE A 213 -3.54 4.98 23.30
CA PHE A 213 -4.65 4.98 24.24
C PHE A 213 -6.01 5.23 23.54
N VAL A 214 -6.97 4.33 23.76
CA VAL A 214 -8.39 4.59 23.49
C VAL A 214 -9.23 4.62 24.78
N GLY A 215 -10.31 5.40 24.80
CA GLY A 215 -11.18 5.61 25.95
C GLY A 215 -12.46 6.40 25.63
N GLN A 216 -13.12 6.91 26.67
CA GLN A 216 -14.42 7.60 26.50
C GLN A 216 -14.34 8.93 25.73
N THR A 217 -13.17 9.58 25.74
CA THR A 217 -12.89 10.86 25.07
C THR A 217 -12.02 10.71 23.84
N ASP A 218 -11.71 9.48 23.43
CA ASP A 218 -10.84 9.17 22.30
C ASP A 218 -11.17 7.73 21.87
N ARG A 219 -12.17 7.57 21.00
CA ARG A 219 -12.89 6.28 20.90
C ARG A 219 -12.21 5.27 19.98
N GLU A 220 -11.55 5.79 18.96
CA GLU A 220 -11.04 5.08 17.78
C GLU A 220 -9.73 5.76 17.35
N ASP A 221 -8.64 5.00 17.36
CA ASP A 221 -7.32 5.38 16.88
C ASP A 221 -7.10 4.85 15.46
N TYR A 222 -6.78 5.73 14.51
CA TYR A 222 -6.55 5.38 13.10
C TYR A 222 -5.08 5.47 12.70
N TYR A 223 -4.56 4.39 12.13
CA TYR A 223 -3.20 4.31 11.57
C TYR A 223 -3.25 3.99 10.08
N ARG A 224 -2.26 4.47 9.31
CA ARG A 224 -1.99 4.11 7.92
C ARG A 224 -0.58 3.54 7.81
N PHE A 225 -0.41 2.45 7.08
CA PHE A 225 0.92 1.90 6.75
C PHE A 225 0.96 1.40 5.31
N VAL A 226 2.18 1.20 4.80
CA VAL A 226 2.42 0.71 3.43
C VAL A 226 3.21 -0.60 3.47
N LEU A 227 2.76 -1.59 2.71
CA LEU A 227 3.52 -2.78 2.39
C LEU A 227 4.08 -2.63 0.97
N ALA A 228 5.40 -2.57 0.84
CA ALA A 228 6.07 -2.39 -0.45
C ALA A 228 5.99 -3.63 -1.37
N ASN A 229 5.73 -4.79 -0.78
CA ASN A 229 5.60 -6.09 -1.44
C ASN A 229 4.46 -6.87 -0.78
N ASN A 230 3.96 -7.91 -1.44
CA ASN A 230 3.18 -8.96 -0.79
C ASN A 230 3.96 -9.46 0.45
N SER A 231 3.28 -9.68 1.57
CA SER A 231 3.92 -9.90 2.87
C SER A 231 3.06 -10.78 3.77
N ASP A 232 3.70 -11.54 4.66
CA ASP A 232 3.03 -12.17 5.80
C ASP A 232 3.04 -11.17 6.97
N LEU A 233 1.87 -10.70 7.37
CA LEU A 233 1.70 -9.80 8.50
C LEU A 233 1.36 -10.59 9.77
N GLY A 234 2.11 -10.34 10.84
CA GLY A 234 1.63 -10.51 12.21
C GLY A 234 1.43 -9.14 12.87
N LEU A 235 0.20 -8.84 13.28
CA LEU A 235 -0.18 -7.65 14.04
C LEU A 235 -0.72 -8.07 15.40
N VAL A 236 -0.23 -7.46 16.47
CA VAL A 236 -0.64 -7.73 17.85
C VAL A 236 -1.03 -6.43 18.53
N LEU A 237 -2.29 -6.33 18.95
CA LEU A 237 -2.74 -5.34 19.93
C LEU A 237 -2.63 -5.98 21.31
N GLY A 238 -1.74 -5.47 22.15
CA GLY A 238 -1.47 -6.03 23.48
C GLY A 238 -1.14 -4.96 24.51
N ALA A 239 -0.48 -5.37 25.60
CA ALA A 239 -0.24 -4.53 26.79
C ALA A 239 -1.52 -3.83 27.33
N LEU A 240 -2.68 -4.39 27.00
CA LEU A 240 -4.00 -3.81 27.23
C LEU A 240 -4.28 -3.63 28.71
N THR A 241 -4.84 -2.48 29.07
CA THR A 241 -5.26 -2.18 30.44
C THR A 241 -6.77 -2.36 30.66
N ASN A 242 -7.56 -2.37 29.57
CA ASN A 242 -8.95 -2.80 29.47
C ASN A 242 -9.24 -3.31 28.04
N GLY A 243 -10.48 -3.69 27.73
CA GLY A 243 -10.86 -4.26 26.42
C GLY A 243 -10.82 -3.26 25.24
N ALA A 244 -10.23 -3.69 24.12
CA ALA A 244 -10.23 -2.97 22.84
C ALA A 244 -10.30 -3.93 21.65
N SER A 245 -10.83 -3.44 20.53
CA SER A 245 -10.77 -4.09 19.22
C SER A 245 -9.61 -3.54 18.39
N VAL A 246 -9.13 -4.35 17.45
CA VAL A 246 -8.24 -3.91 16.36
C VAL A 246 -8.79 -4.46 15.05
N GLU A 247 -8.83 -3.62 14.01
CA GLU A 247 -9.24 -4.00 12.67
C GLU A 247 -8.16 -3.60 11.65
N ILE A 248 -7.95 -4.44 10.62
CA ILE A 248 -7.17 -4.08 9.43
C ILE A 248 -8.14 -3.78 8.30
N ILE A 249 -7.93 -2.61 7.70
CA ILE A 249 -8.78 -2.02 6.66
C ILE A 249 -7.95 -1.78 5.41
N LYS A 250 -8.56 -1.90 4.24
CA LYS A 250 -8.02 -1.40 2.97
C LYS A 250 -9.15 -0.70 2.24
N ASP A 251 -9.02 0.62 2.06
CA ASP A 251 -9.93 1.45 1.27
C ASP A 251 -9.91 0.97 -0.19
N MET A 252 -10.89 0.15 -0.56
CA MET A 252 -10.95 -0.51 -1.87
C MET A 252 -11.40 0.46 -2.96
N ASN A 253 -12.29 1.38 -2.61
CA ASN A 253 -12.94 2.30 -3.54
C ASN A 253 -12.25 3.69 -3.60
N GLN A 254 -11.29 3.95 -2.70
CA GLN A 254 -10.45 5.15 -2.55
C GLN A 254 -11.24 6.42 -2.20
N ASN A 255 -12.32 6.29 -1.43
CA ASN A 255 -13.14 7.42 -0.98
C ASN A 255 -12.69 8.04 0.35
N GLY A 256 -11.84 7.35 1.14
CA GLY A 256 -11.35 7.80 2.45
C GLY A 256 -12.31 7.62 3.63
N GLU A 257 -13.39 6.86 3.47
CA GLU A 257 -14.34 6.41 4.50
C GLU A 257 -14.10 4.91 4.82
N ILE A 258 -14.92 4.30 5.68
CA ILE A 258 -14.90 2.84 5.94
C ILE A 258 -16.27 2.26 5.55
N ASP A 259 -16.33 1.61 4.39
CA ASP A 259 -17.55 1.03 3.86
C ASP A 259 -17.73 -0.44 4.29
N ASN A 260 -18.31 -0.64 5.47
CA ASN A 260 -18.67 -1.98 5.99
C ASN A 260 -19.63 -2.81 5.09
N GLY A 261 -20.12 -2.23 3.98
CA GLY A 261 -20.98 -2.88 2.99
C GLY A 261 -20.26 -3.40 1.74
N ASP A 262 -19.02 -3.00 1.45
CA ASP A 262 -18.28 -3.41 0.24
C ASP A 262 -17.02 -4.27 0.53
N GLY A 263 -16.51 -4.23 1.77
CA GLY A 263 -15.48 -5.15 2.25
C GLY A 263 -14.15 -4.50 2.66
N ASP A 264 -14.12 -3.18 2.84
CA ASP A 264 -12.94 -2.44 3.31
C ASP A 264 -12.30 -3.04 4.58
N VAL A 265 -13.11 -3.46 5.56
CA VAL A 265 -12.62 -4.20 6.73
C VAL A 265 -12.21 -5.61 6.28
N LEU A 266 -10.92 -5.90 6.33
CA LEU A 266 -10.36 -7.19 5.94
C LEU A 266 -10.42 -8.20 7.09
N ARG A 267 -10.14 -7.76 8.32
CA ARG A 267 -10.12 -8.61 9.52
C ARG A 267 -10.18 -7.79 10.80
N GLY A 268 -11.02 -8.19 11.76
CA GLY A 268 -11.07 -7.62 13.12
C GLY A 268 -10.83 -8.67 14.19
N GLU A 269 -10.25 -8.27 15.32
CA GLU A 269 -10.00 -9.09 16.52
C GLU A 269 -10.23 -8.26 17.81
N PHE A 270 -10.45 -8.93 18.94
CA PHE A 270 -10.68 -8.30 20.24
C PHE A 270 -9.70 -8.84 21.31
N GLY A 271 -9.16 -7.94 22.14
CA GLY A 271 -8.29 -8.25 23.25
C GLY A 271 -8.71 -7.55 24.54
N ASP A 272 -8.18 -8.01 25.67
CA ASP A 272 -8.46 -7.46 27.00
C ASP A 272 -7.21 -7.47 27.92
N SER A 273 -7.38 -7.08 29.18
CA SER A 273 -6.27 -7.06 30.15
C SER A 273 -5.64 -8.44 30.45
N ASN A 274 -6.15 -9.53 29.88
CA ASN A 274 -5.69 -10.90 30.05
C ASN A 274 -5.28 -11.55 28.71
N SER A 275 -5.52 -10.91 27.57
CA SER A 275 -5.36 -11.49 26.23
C SER A 275 -5.07 -10.43 25.16
N ASN A 276 -4.09 -10.71 24.30
CA ASN A 276 -3.86 -9.87 23.12
C ASN A 276 -4.92 -10.16 22.05
N ALA A 277 -5.22 -9.17 21.21
CA ALA A 277 -5.78 -9.43 19.88
C ALA A 277 -4.63 -9.66 18.88
N GLU A 278 -4.73 -10.70 18.06
CA GLU A 278 -3.66 -11.11 17.13
C GLU A 278 -4.21 -11.34 15.72
N ILE A 279 -3.89 -10.42 14.80
CA ILE A 279 -4.22 -10.53 13.37
C ILE A 279 -3.00 -11.08 12.62
N ASN A 280 -3.11 -12.30 12.12
CA ASN A 280 -2.05 -12.96 11.36
C ASN A 280 -2.57 -13.42 9.99
N GLY A 281 -1.88 -13.06 8.90
CA GLY A 281 -2.25 -13.47 7.54
C GLY A 281 -1.43 -12.78 6.45
N ALA A 282 -1.55 -13.27 5.22
CA ALA A 282 -0.93 -12.62 4.06
C ALA A 282 -1.70 -11.34 3.66
N LEU A 283 -0.98 -10.35 3.16
CA LEU A 283 -1.52 -9.17 2.50
C LEU A 283 -0.70 -8.88 1.24
N ALA A 284 -1.38 -8.49 0.16
CA ALA A 284 -0.74 -7.97 -1.05
C ALA A 284 0.05 -6.68 -0.76
N ALA A 285 0.90 -6.28 -1.70
CA ALA A 285 1.46 -4.93 -1.71
C ALA A 285 0.34 -3.86 -1.69
N GLY A 286 0.57 -2.74 -1.03
CA GLY A 286 -0.38 -1.62 -1.01
C GLY A 286 -0.38 -0.80 0.27
N THR A 287 -1.35 0.11 0.33
CA THR A 287 -1.64 0.91 1.53
C THR A 287 -2.74 0.24 2.32
N TYR A 288 -2.58 0.20 3.64
CA TYR A 288 -3.50 -0.41 4.60
C TYR A 288 -3.71 0.55 5.76
N PHE A 289 -4.86 0.40 6.42
CA PHE A 289 -5.22 1.14 7.61
C PHE A 289 -5.46 0.20 8.77
N ILE A 290 -5.36 0.73 9.99
CA ILE A 290 -5.73 0.04 11.22
C ILE A 290 -6.64 0.96 12.01
N GLU A 291 -7.76 0.41 12.48
CA GLU A 291 -8.58 1.01 13.53
C GLU A 291 -8.28 0.26 14.84
N VAL A 292 -8.00 0.98 15.92
CA VAL A 292 -8.06 0.43 17.28
C VAL A 292 -9.19 1.14 18.00
N GLY A 293 -10.16 0.40 18.55
CA GLY A 293 -11.39 0.99 19.09
C GLY A 293 -11.76 0.49 20.49
N ILE A 294 -12.51 1.29 21.27
CA ILE A 294 -13.03 0.79 22.55
C ILE A 294 -14.11 -0.28 22.31
N ALA A 295 -13.95 -1.45 22.95
CA ALA A 295 -14.74 -2.61 22.60
C ALA A 295 -16.23 -2.58 23.02
N PHE A 296 -16.59 -1.79 24.04
CA PHE A 296 -17.97 -1.73 24.55
C PHE A 296 -18.39 -0.31 24.95
N THR A 297 -19.64 0.04 24.69
CA THR A 297 -20.24 1.32 25.11
C THR A 297 -20.80 1.23 26.54
N GLY A 298 -19.94 1.20 27.55
CA GLY A 298 -20.37 1.18 28.96
C GLY A 298 -19.23 1.16 29.99
N GLU A 299 -19.30 2.08 30.95
CA GLU A 299 -18.31 2.35 32.02
C GLU A 299 -16.88 2.65 31.51
N SER A 300 -15.89 2.77 32.39
CA SER A 300 -14.57 3.35 32.08
C SER A 300 -13.65 2.40 31.29
N GLN A 301 -13.93 2.26 30.00
CA GLN A 301 -13.20 1.47 28.99
C GLN A 301 -11.89 2.14 28.52
N ASN A 302 -11.29 2.97 29.37
CA ASN A 302 -10.03 3.63 29.08
C ASN A 302 -8.91 2.58 29.09
N THR A 303 -8.26 2.35 27.96
CA THR A 303 -7.19 1.37 27.80
C THR A 303 -6.00 1.93 27.03
N ASN A 304 -4.85 1.95 27.70
CA ASN A 304 -3.55 2.01 27.04
C ASN A 304 -3.26 0.65 26.39
N TYR A 305 -2.55 0.67 25.27
CA TYR A 305 -2.13 -0.52 24.54
C TYR A 305 -0.74 -0.39 23.93
N ASP A 306 -0.18 -1.51 23.49
CA ASP A 306 0.88 -1.58 22.49
C ASP A 306 0.37 -2.18 21.18
N LEU A 307 0.81 -1.61 20.06
CA LEU A 307 0.52 -2.12 18.72
C LEU A 307 1.85 -2.57 18.11
N ARG A 308 2.01 -3.89 17.97
CA ARG A 308 3.26 -4.56 17.56
C ARG A 308 3.08 -5.25 16.22
N PHE A 309 3.96 -4.93 15.28
CA PHE A 309 4.02 -5.48 13.94
C PHE A 309 5.21 -6.41 13.82
N ASN A 310 5.02 -7.50 13.09
CA ASN A 310 6.06 -8.41 12.63
C ASN A 310 5.73 -8.79 11.18
N VAL A 311 6.18 -7.95 10.24
CA VAL A 311 6.01 -8.12 8.80
C VAL A 311 7.16 -8.94 8.24
N ALA A 312 6.86 -9.99 7.49
CA ALA A 312 7.83 -10.72 6.69
C ALA A 312 7.53 -10.51 5.21
N SER A 313 8.39 -9.79 4.51
CA SER A 313 8.20 -9.49 3.08
C SER A 313 8.35 -10.74 2.20
N GLN A 314 7.36 -10.98 1.34
CA GLN A 314 7.27 -12.07 0.36
C GLN A 314 7.19 -11.51 -1.07
N PRO A 315 8.27 -10.87 -1.59
CA PRO A 315 8.24 -10.26 -2.90
C PRO A 315 7.97 -11.28 -4.01
N GLY A 316 6.91 -11.00 -4.78
CA GLY A 316 6.60 -11.70 -6.01
C GLY A 316 7.76 -11.66 -7.01
N ASN A 317 7.76 -12.59 -7.96
CA ASN A 317 8.79 -12.67 -9.01
C ASN A 317 8.20 -12.65 -10.43
N THR A 318 6.90 -12.43 -10.54
CA THR A 318 6.20 -12.09 -11.77
C THR A 318 6.64 -10.70 -12.25
N PRO A 319 6.66 -10.43 -13.57
CA PRO A 319 7.01 -9.11 -14.10
C PRO A 319 5.87 -8.08 -13.95
N MET A 320 4.65 -8.57 -13.75
CA MET A 320 3.41 -7.86 -13.47
C MET A 320 2.39 -8.88 -12.95
N ASP A 321 1.35 -8.38 -12.28
CA ASP A 321 0.11 -9.08 -11.93
C ASP A 321 -0.39 -10.00 -13.09
N PRO A 322 -0.52 -11.32 -12.84
CA PRO A 322 -1.13 -12.28 -13.77
C PRO A 322 -2.59 -12.02 -14.15
N GLY A 323 -3.39 -11.45 -13.25
CA GLY A 323 -4.73 -10.96 -13.51
C GLY A 323 -5.83 -12.03 -13.63
N ASN A 324 -7.06 -11.61 -13.32
CA ASN A 324 -8.18 -12.52 -13.00
C ASN A 324 -9.01 -13.02 -14.20
N THR A 325 -8.54 -12.86 -15.44
CA THR A 325 -9.27 -13.33 -16.64
C THR A 325 -8.33 -13.86 -17.71
N LEU A 326 -8.78 -14.80 -18.55
CA LEU A 326 -7.94 -15.36 -19.64
C LEU A 326 -7.41 -14.30 -20.62
N ASN A 327 -8.12 -13.18 -20.76
CA ASN A 327 -7.72 -12.04 -21.59
C ASN A 327 -6.68 -11.12 -20.90
N ALA A 328 -6.61 -11.12 -19.57
CA ALA A 328 -5.61 -10.39 -18.79
C ALA A 328 -4.34 -11.22 -18.52
N ALA A 329 -4.45 -12.55 -18.66
CA ALA A 329 -3.44 -13.54 -18.28
C ALA A 329 -2.00 -13.19 -18.67
N LEU A 330 -1.08 -13.30 -17.72
CA LEU A 330 0.35 -13.14 -17.94
C LEU A 330 0.88 -14.22 -18.88
N ASP A 331 1.28 -13.81 -20.10
CA ASP A 331 1.88 -14.70 -21.09
C ASP A 331 3.33 -15.06 -20.70
N ILE A 332 3.51 -16.26 -20.15
CA ILE A 332 4.83 -16.82 -19.85
C ILE A 332 5.46 -17.49 -21.08
N GLY A 333 4.74 -17.55 -22.21
CA GLY A 333 5.22 -18.00 -23.51
C GLY A 333 5.50 -19.50 -23.58
N PHE A 334 6.55 -19.88 -24.32
CA PHE A 334 6.99 -21.28 -24.40
C PHE A 334 7.71 -21.69 -23.12
N VAL A 335 7.15 -22.66 -22.40
CA VAL A 335 7.77 -23.27 -21.21
C VAL A 335 8.46 -24.57 -21.62
N SER A 336 9.74 -24.70 -21.26
CA SER A 336 10.54 -25.91 -21.42
C SER A 336 11.48 -26.02 -20.24
N GLY A 337 11.53 -27.16 -19.56
CA GLY A 337 12.16 -27.25 -18.25
C GLY A 337 11.24 -26.73 -17.16
N GLU A 338 11.80 -26.10 -16.13
CA GLU A 338 11.09 -25.63 -14.95
C GLU A 338 11.08 -24.10 -14.87
N ARG A 339 9.96 -23.53 -14.42
CA ARG A 339 9.83 -22.14 -13.96
C ARG A 339 9.12 -22.12 -12.61
N ASN A 340 9.42 -21.15 -11.78
CA ASN A 340 8.81 -20.96 -10.47
C ASN A 340 8.31 -19.52 -10.35
N PHE A 341 7.03 -19.37 -10.06
CA PHE A 341 6.35 -18.09 -9.85
C PHE A 341 5.97 -17.93 -8.39
N ARG A 342 6.02 -16.69 -7.89
CA ARG A 342 5.54 -16.32 -6.57
C ARG A 342 4.65 -15.12 -6.70
N ASP A 343 3.46 -15.23 -6.15
CA ASP A 343 2.50 -14.13 -6.09
C ASP A 343 1.50 -14.32 -4.94
N PHE A 344 0.36 -13.64 -5.00
CA PHE A 344 -0.64 -13.56 -3.95
C PHE A 344 -2.05 -13.74 -4.52
N ILE A 345 -2.89 -14.51 -3.83
CA ILE A 345 -4.34 -14.57 -4.08
C ILE A 345 -5.10 -14.30 -2.78
N GLY A 346 -6.28 -13.70 -2.86
CA GLY A 346 -7.09 -13.30 -1.72
C GLY A 346 -8.24 -12.34 -2.02
N GLN A 347 -8.58 -11.50 -1.04
CA GLN A 347 -9.72 -10.58 -1.10
C GLN A 347 -9.56 -9.44 -2.12
N THR A 348 -8.32 -9.01 -2.36
CA THR A 348 -8.02 -7.88 -3.24
C THR A 348 -7.67 -8.31 -4.66
N ASP A 349 -7.50 -9.62 -4.87
CA ASP A 349 -6.99 -10.24 -6.08
C ASP A 349 -7.36 -11.73 -6.03
N SER A 350 -8.43 -12.14 -6.71
CA SER A 350 -9.06 -13.46 -6.46
C SER A 350 -8.41 -14.61 -7.22
N ASP A 351 -7.78 -14.32 -8.36
CA ASP A 351 -7.35 -15.29 -9.36
C ASP A 351 -6.12 -14.78 -10.13
N ASP A 352 -5.04 -15.57 -10.12
CA ASP A 352 -3.84 -15.37 -10.91
C ASP A 352 -3.85 -16.29 -12.14
N ILE A 353 -3.90 -15.70 -13.34
CA ILE A 353 -3.97 -16.49 -14.58
C ILE A 353 -2.69 -16.36 -15.41
N TYR A 354 -2.01 -17.49 -15.62
CA TYR A 354 -0.83 -17.59 -16.45
C TYR A 354 -1.18 -18.25 -17.79
N ARG A 355 -0.71 -17.69 -18.91
CA ARG A 355 -0.87 -18.27 -20.24
C ARG A 355 0.45 -18.85 -20.75
N PHE A 356 0.43 -20.07 -21.28
CA PHE A 356 1.62 -20.71 -21.87
C PHE A 356 1.32 -21.42 -23.19
N SER A 357 2.37 -21.74 -23.94
CA SER A 357 2.28 -22.42 -25.24
C SER A 357 3.18 -23.65 -25.31
N LEU A 358 2.66 -24.73 -25.88
CA LEU A 358 3.36 -25.99 -26.14
C LEU A 358 3.55 -26.18 -27.65
N ASN A 359 4.79 -26.40 -28.09
CA ASN A 359 5.14 -26.64 -29.50
C ASN A 359 5.11 -28.13 -29.91
N SER A 360 5.06 -29.03 -28.94
CA SER A 360 4.93 -30.47 -29.12
C SER A 360 4.13 -31.07 -27.97
N ASN A 361 3.69 -32.32 -28.14
CA ASN A 361 3.15 -33.12 -27.04
C ASN A 361 4.11 -33.09 -25.85
N SER A 362 3.62 -32.73 -24.66
CA SER A 362 4.46 -32.48 -23.49
C SER A 362 3.78 -33.00 -22.22
N ASP A 363 4.58 -33.53 -21.30
CA ASP A 363 4.17 -33.82 -19.94
C ASP A 363 4.31 -32.52 -19.13
N VAL A 364 3.22 -32.09 -18.49
CA VAL A 364 3.12 -30.85 -17.72
C VAL A 364 2.87 -31.18 -16.25
N ASP A 365 3.80 -30.80 -15.38
CA ASP A 365 3.68 -30.92 -13.93
C ASP A 365 3.55 -29.53 -13.30
N LEU A 366 2.45 -29.29 -12.61
CA LEU A 366 2.22 -28.08 -11.82
C LEU A 366 2.31 -28.41 -10.34
N THR A 367 2.84 -27.50 -9.52
CA THR A 367 2.78 -27.61 -8.06
C THR A 367 2.50 -26.26 -7.43
N LEU A 368 1.40 -26.14 -6.71
CA LEU A 368 1.04 -24.99 -5.89
C LEU A 368 1.40 -25.27 -4.43
N SER A 369 2.18 -24.40 -3.80
CA SER A 369 2.74 -24.60 -2.46
C SER A 369 2.95 -23.29 -1.68
N SER A 370 3.53 -23.37 -0.48
CA SER A 370 3.82 -22.24 0.42
C SER A 370 2.60 -21.45 0.91
N LEU A 371 1.42 -22.05 0.82
CA LEU A 371 0.13 -21.47 1.14
C LEU A 371 -0.08 -21.27 2.66
N THR A 372 -0.55 -20.08 3.06
CA THR A 372 -0.97 -19.72 4.44
C THR A 372 -2.50 -19.73 4.62
N ARG A 373 -3.26 -19.72 3.51
CA ARG A 373 -4.69 -20.04 3.41
C ARG A 373 -4.93 -21.03 2.27
N ASP A 374 -6.14 -21.56 2.19
CA ASP A 374 -6.47 -22.57 1.18
C ASP A 374 -6.41 -21.97 -0.23
N GLY A 375 -5.95 -22.75 -1.20
CA GLY A 375 -5.69 -22.32 -2.58
C GLY A 375 -6.03 -23.40 -3.59
N THR A 376 -6.46 -22.99 -4.78
CA THR A 376 -6.76 -23.88 -5.91
C THR A 376 -5.75 -23.66 -7.03
N VAL A 377 -5.37 -24.73 -7.74
CA VAL A 377 -4.70 -24.63 -9.04
C VAL A 377 -5.52 -25.41 -10.07
N ALA A 378 -5.77 -24.81 -11.24
CA ALA A 378 -6.44 -25.45 -12.36
C ALA A 378 -5.62 -25.31 -13.65
N LEU A 379 -5.71 -26.33 -14.49
CA LEU A 379 -5.15 -26.36 -15.83
C LEU A 379 -6.31 -26.23 -16.83
N ILE A 380 -6.22 -25.23 -17.70
CA ILE A 380 -7.33 -24.77 -18.54
C ILE A 380 -6.91 -24.72 -20.01
N GLN A 381 -7.86 -24.99 -20.90
CA GLN A 381 -7.75 -24.75 -22.34
C GLN A 381 -9.06 -24.13 -22.82
N ASP A 382 -9.07 -22.84 -23.16
CA ASP A 382 -10.21 -22.16 -23.79
C ASP A 382 -10.55 -22.86 -25.12
N GLN A 383 -11.61 -23.68 -25.12
CA GLN A 383 -11.97 -24.51 -26.27
C GLN A 383 -12.77 -23.73 -27.31
N ASN A 384 -13.50 -22.70 -26.87
CA ASN A 384 -14.46 -21.97 -27.69
C ASN A 384 -13.90 -20.62 -28.19
N GLY A 385 -12.79 -20.14 -27.62
CA GLY A 385 -12.09 -18.92 -27.97
C GLY A 385 -12.72 -17.64 -27.43
N ASN A 386 -13.56 -17.72 -26.39
CA ASN A 386 -14.31 -16.57 -25.87
C ASN A 386 -13.56 -15.79 -24.76
N GLY A 387 -12.43 -16.28 -24.27
CA GLY A 387 -11.62 -15.65 -23.23
C GLY A 387 -12.24 -15.70 -21.83
N ARG A 388 -13.06 -16.71 -21.53
CA ARG A 388 -13.66 -17.01 -20.21
C ARG A 388 -13.36 -18.45 -19.81
N ILE A 389 -13.65 -18.78 -18.55
CA ILE A 389 -13.55 -20.13 -18.02
C ILE A 389 -14.96 -20.67 -17.89
N ASP A 390 -15.42 -21.43 -18.89
CA ASP A 390 -16.76 -22.01 -18.89
C ASP A 390 -16.73 -23.47 -18.37
N ASN A 391 -17.40 -23.72 -17.25
CA ASN A 391 -17.51 -25.07 -16.65
C ASN A 391 -18.47 -26.01 -17.43
N GLY A 392 -19.09 -25.53 -18.52
CA GLY A 392 -20.18 -26.22 -19.22
C GLY A 392 -19.78 -26.96 -20.50
N ASP A 393 -18.66 -26.59 -21.09
CA ASP A 393 -18.11 -27.15 -22.35
C ASP A 393 -16.73 -27.82 -22.16
N GLY A 394 -16.03 -27.53 -21.06
CA GLY A 394 -14.88 -28.29 -20.60
C GLY A 394 -13.55 -27.55 -20.69
N ASP A 395 -13.56 -26.22 -20.55
CA ASP A 395 -12.32 -25.42 -20.52
C ASP A 395 -11.38 -25.86 -19.38
N VAL A 396 -11.92 -26.19 -18.20
CA VAL A 396 -11.16 -26.73 -17.06
C VAL A 396 -10.83 -28.20 -17.30
N LEU A 397 -9.58 -28.48 -17.67
CA LEU A 397 -9.10 -29.84 -17.94
C LEU A 397 -8.92 -30.65 -16.65
N THR A 398 -8.39 -30.00 -15.60
CA THR A 398 -8.28 -30.55 -14.25
C THR A 398 -8.04 -29.43 -13.24
N ARG A 399 -8.41 -29.67 -11.97
CA ARG A 399 -8.35 -28.71 -10.87
C ARG A 399 -8.04 -29.45 -9.57
N GLU A 400 -7.08 -28.93 -8.81
CA GLU A 400 -6.61 -29.49 -7.55
C GLU A 400 -6.64 -28.43 -6.44
N PHE A 401 -6.92 -28.88 -5.21
CA PHE A 401 -7.11 -28.03 -4.04
C PHE A 401 -6.04 -28.31 -2.97
N ALA A 402 -5.47 -27.27 -2.39
CA ALA A 402 -4.54 -27.34 -1.28
C ALA A 402 -5.07 -26.56 -0.07
N ASN A 403 -4.96 -27.17 1.10
CA ASN A 403 -5.18 -26.49 2.37
C ASN A 403 -3.93 -25.66 2.73
N ALA A 404 -4.08 -24.70 3.64
CA ALA A 404 -2.95 -24.02 4.28
C ALA A 404 -1.86 -25.01 4.77
N GLY A 405 -0.59 -24.75 4.44
CA GLY A 405 0.55 -25.59 4.79
C GLY A 405 0.68 -26.90 4.01
N SER A 406 -0.14 -27.12 2.97
CA SER A 406 -0.07 -28.28 2.07
C SER A 406 0.28 -27.87 0.63
N SER A 407 0.14 -28.78 -0.34
CA SER A 407 0.43 -28.49 -1.75
C SER A 407 -0.48 -29.29 -2.68
N ALA A 408 -0.84 -28.69 -3.80
CA ALA A 408 -1.65 -29.29 -4.86
C ALA A 408 -0.78 -29.57 -6.09
N THR A 409 -1.01 -30.70 -6.76
CA THR A 409 -0.17 -31.13 -7.90
C THR A 409 -1.01 -31.63 -9.06
N ILE A 410 -0.88 -30.98 -10.22
CA ILE A 410 -1.44 -31.47 -11.49
C ILE A 410 -0.31 -32.11 -12.29
N ASN A 411 -0.52 -33.29 -12.85
CA ASN A 411 0.45 -33.95 -13.74
C ASN A 411 -0.33 -34.44 -14.95
N GLN A 412 -0.13 -33.84 -16.13
CA GLN A 412 -0.98 -34.07 -17.30
C GLN A 412 -0.14 -34.08 -18.58
N THR A 413 -0.27 -35.12 -19.40
CA THR A 413 0.24 -35.12 -20.77
C THR A 413 -0.73 -34.35 -21.66
N LEU A 414 -0.23 -33.31 -22.35
CA LEU A 414 -0.97 -32.41 -23.23
C LEU A 414 -0.43 -32.48 -24.66
N ALA A 415 -1.27 -32.10 -25.64
CA ALA A 415 -0.86 -31.90 -27.02
C ALA A 415 -0.13 -30.56 -27.21
N ALA A 416 0.40 -30.31 -28.41
CA ALA A 416 0.79 -28.96 -28.79
C ALA A 416 -0.45 -28.03 -28.81
N GLY A 417 -0.33 -26.82 -28.26
CA GLY A 417 -1.47 -25.93 -28.06
C GLY A 417 -1.18 -24.74 -27.15
N ILE A 418 -2.21 -23.94 -26.88
CA ILE A 418 -2.20 -22.85 -25.89
C ILE A 418 -3.01 -23.32 -24.68
N TYR A 419 -2.47 -23.07 -23.49
CA TYR A 419 -3.03 -23.49 -22.22
C TYR A 419 -2.91 -22.38 -21.18
N PHE A 420 -3.74 -22.45 -20.15
CA PHE A 420 -3.74 -21.52 -19.04
C PHE A 420 -3.61 -22.26 -17.71
N ILE A 421 -3.05 -21.58 -16.72
CA ILE A 421 -3.01 -22.01 -15.32
C ILE A 421 -3.74 -20.93 -14.52
N GLU A 422 -4.78 -21.32 -13.82
CA GLU A 422 -5.50 -20.48 -12.85
C GLU A 422 -5.03 -20.90 -11.46
N VAL A 423 -4.45 -19.97 -10.70
CA VAL A 423 -4.28 -20.11 -9.25
C VAL A 423 -5.33 -19.21 -8.61
N SER A 424 -6.21 -19.75 -7.76
CA SER A 424 -7.37 -18.99 -7.27
C SER A 424 -7.74 -19.26 -5.82
N ALA A 425 -8.32 -18.22 -5.19
CA ALA A 425 -8.87 -18.32 -3.85
C ALA A 425 -10.18 -19.15 -3.89
N PRO A 426 -10.25 -20.31 -3.21
CA PRO A 426 -11.36 -21.26 -3.35
C PRO A 426 -12.70 -20.76 -2.77
N PHE A 427 -12.69 -19.68 -2.00
CA PHE A 427 -13.84 -19.14 -1.28
C PHE A 427 -13.84 -17.61 -1.36
N THR A 428 -15.03 -17.01 -1.33
CA THR A 428 -15.22 -15.56 -1.23
C THR A 428 -15.49 -15.14 0.22
N GLY A 429 -14.82 -14.11 0.71
CA GLY A 429 -15.06 -13.54 2.06
C GLY A 429 -13.77 -13.10 2.75
N GLN A 430 -13.86 -12.76 4.03
CA GLN A 430 -12.70 -12.35 4.82
C GLN A 430 -11.71 -13.50 5.08
N ASN A 431 -10.42 -13.17 5.28
CA ASN A 431 -9.37 -14.09 5.75
C ASN A 431 -9.03 -15.26 4.79
N ILE A 432 -9.20 -15.04 3.48
CA ILE A 432 -8.84 -15.98 2.40
C ILE A 432 -7.43 -15.76 1.82
N ASN A 433 -6.77 -14.66 2.19
CA ASN A 433 -5.50 -14.21 1.62
C ASN A 433 -4.34 -15.19 1.84
N THR A 434 -3.57 -15.48 0.79
CA THR A 434 -2.35 -16.28 0.84
C THR A 434 -1.33 -15.85 -0.20
N ASN A 435 -0.06 -15.79 0.21
CA ASN A 435 1.08 -15.87 -0.72
C ASN A 435 1.21 -17.31 -1.25
N TYR A 436 1.82 -17.52 -2.41
CA TYR A 436 2.08 -18.86 -2.92
C TYR A 436 3.38 -18.99 -3.73
N ASP A 437 3.86 -20.23 -3.87
CA ASP A 437 4.84 -20.67 -4.86
C ASP A 437 4.14 -21.58 -5.88
N LEU A 438 4.16 -21.20 -7.17
CA LEU A 438 3.71 -22.02 -8.30
C LEU A 438 4.91 -22.50 -9.12
N ARG A 439 5.19 -23.80 -9.06
CA ARG A 439 6.15 -24.47 -9.95
C ARG A 439 5.43 -24.95 -11.21
N VAL A 440 5.99 -24.64 -12.38
CA VAL A 440 5.54 -25.11 -13.70
C VAL A 440 6.69 -25.86 -14.36
N SER A 441 6.52 -27.16 -14.60
CA SER A 441 7.47 -28.06 -15.23
C SER A 441 6.89 -28.59 -16.54
N VAL A 442 7.62 -28.45 -17.65
CA VAL A 442 7.20 -28.93 -18.96
C VAL A 442 8.34 -29.70 -19.62
N GLN A 443 8.08 -30.95 -19.99
CA GLN A 443 9.03 -31.82 -20.70
C GLN A 443 8.37 -32.39 -21.97
N PRO A 444 9.07 -32.50 -23.11
CA PRO A 444 8.54 -33.17 -24.28
C PRO A 444 8.17 -34.63 -23.97
N SER A 445 6.93 -35.00 -24.23
CA SER A 445 6.44 -36.34 -23.90
C SER A 445 6.99 -37.36 -24.89
N THR A 446 7.51 -38.47 -24.38
CA THR A 446 7.98 -39.60 -25.20
C THR A 446 6.87 -40.63 -25.47
N GLY A 447 5.67 -40.41 -24.94
CA GLY A 447 4.50 -41.28 -25.11
C GLY A 447 3.65 -40.93 -26.35
N THR A 448 3.10 -41.97 -26.98
CA THR A 448 2.05 -41.79 -27.99
C THR A 448 0.76 -41.34 -27.30
N ILE A 449 0.33 -40.10 -27.51
CA ILE A 449 -0.99 -39.65 -27.03
C ILE A 449 -2.07 -40.30 -27.92
N ASN A 450 -2.81 -41.24 -27.34
CA ASN A 450 -4.03 -41.76 -27.95
C ASN A 450 -5.16 -40.74 -27.74
N ASN A 451 -5.20 -39.70 -28.58
CA ASN A 451 -6.35 -38.82 -28.66
C ASN A 451 -7.53 -39.61 -29.25
N ASN A 452 -8.53 -39.90 -28.42
CA ASN A 452 -9.77 -40.61 -28.77
C ASN A 452 -10.72 -39.78 -29.67
N THR A 453 -10.17 -38.82 -30.43
CA THR A 453 -10.84 -37.99 -31.44
C THR A 453 -10.29 -38.21 -32.84
N ASN A 454 -9.24 -39.04 -33.01
CA ASN A 454 -8.89 -39.61 -34.31
C ASN A 454 -10.01 -40.57 -34.76
N THR A 455 -10.99 -40.00 -35.46
CA THR A 455 -11.77 -40.77 -36.42
C THR A 455 -10.75 -41.30 -37.43
N GLU A 456 -10.52 -42.62 -37.42
CA GLU A 456 -9.61 -43.23 -38.40
C GLU A 456 -10.14 -42.91 -39.81
N ILE A 457 -9.50 -41.96 -40.49
CA ILE A 457 -9.48 -41.96 -41.95
C ILE A 457 -8.56 -43.12 -42.31
N THR A 458 -9.12 -44.33 -42.24
CA THR A 458 -8.51 -45.52 -42.83
C THR A 458 -8.40 -45.21 -44.31
N ALA A 459 -7.21 -44.81 -44.74
CA ALA A 459 -6.89 -44.59 -46.13
C ALA A 459 -6.88 -45.94 -46.85
N ASN A 460 -8.07 -46.46 -47.12
CA ASN A 460 -8.29 -47.53 -48.06
C ASN A 460 -7.77 -47.03 -49.40
N ALA A 461 -6.54 -47.42 -49.71
CA ALA A 461 -5.88 -47.18 -51.00
C ALA A 461 -6.56 -48.03 -52.08
N ALA A 462 -7.84 -47.76 -52.33
CA ALA A 462 -8.55 -48.20 -53.50
C ALA A 462 -7.94 -47.49 -54.70
N ARG A 463 -6.94 -48.14 -55.29
CA ARG A 463 -6.37 -47.79 -56.60
C ARG A 463 -7.50 -47.80 -57.63
N ILE A 464 -8.10 -46.64 -57.87
CA ILE A 464 -9.01 -46.44 -59.00
C ILE A 464 -8.16 -46.09 -60.23
N ASP A 465 -8.15 -47.04 -61.17
CA ASP A 465 -7.55 -46.89 -62.49
C ASP A 465 -8.42 -45.91 -63.32
N PRO A 466 -7.87 -44.85 -63.94
CA PRO A 466 -8.68 -43.78 -64.54
C PRO A 466 -9.34 -44.16 -65.89
N LEU A 467 -9.39 -45.44 -66.25
CA LEU A 467 -9.90 -45.92 -67.54
C LEU A 467 -10.73 -47.22 -67.44
N THR A 468 -11.99 -47.12 -66.98
CA THR A 468 -13.14 -47.75 -67.65
C THR A 468 -14.48 -47.28 -67.09
N ASP A 469 -15.43 -47.06 -68.00
CA ASP A 469 -16.86 -46.84 -67.78
C ASP A 469 -17.59 -48.12 -67.28
N SER A 470 -18.84 -47.95 -66.84
CA SER A 470 -19.91 -48.93 -66.55
C SER A 470 -19.94 -49.64 -65.19
N GLY A 471 -21.12 -49.62 -64.54
CA GLY A 471 -21.50 -50.67 -63.58
C GLY A 471 -22.38 -50.32 -62.37
N SER A 472 -23.70 -50.20 -62.58
CA SER A 472 -24.78 -50.50 -61.61
C SER A 472 -24.82 -49.79 -60.24
N LEU A 473 -25.83 -48.92 -60.08
CA LEU A 473 -26.57 -48.80 -58.82
C LEU A 473 -27.19 -50.16 -58.47
N ASN A 474 -27.17 -50.58 -57.20
CA ASN A 474 -28.17 -51.49 -56.62
C ASN A 474 -28.16 -51.45 -55.08
N GLU A 475 -29.28 -50.95 -54.54
CA GLU A 475 -29.95 -51.17 -53.25
C GLU A 475 -29.18 -51.70 -52.01
N LEU A 476 -29.32 -50.94 -50.91
CA LEU A 476 -29.32 -51.43 -49.52
C LEU A 476 -30.64 -51.02 -48.85
N PRO A 477 -31.44 -51.94 -48.27
CA PRO A 477 -32.63 -51.61 -47.50
C PRO A 477 -32.41 -51.69 -45.98
N GLY A 478 -32.76 -50.63 -45.25
CA GLY A 478 -32.87 -50.59 -43.78
C GLY A 478 -31.54 -50.48 -43.02
N SER A 479 -31.43 -49.78 -41.89
CA SER A 479 -32.41 -48.96 -41.15
C SER A 479 -31.67 -47.88 -40.32
N ALA A 480 -32.41 -46.86 -39.84
CA ALA A 480 -32.03 -45.79 -38.90
C ALA A 480 -30.68 -45.92 -38.14
N ASP A 481 -29.89 -44.85 -37.97
CA ASP A 481 -30.30 -43.47 -37.67
C ASP A 481 -29.31 -42.45 -38.26
N ARG A 482 -29.73 -41.20 -38.53
CA ARG A 482 -28.83 -40.15 -39.08
C ARG A 482 -28.92 -38.85 -38.28
N SER A 483 -27.79 -38.52 -37.66
CA SER A 483 -27.46 -37.18 -37.18
C SER A 483 -27.49 -36.14 -38.31
N ILE A 484 -28.00 -34.95 -38.00
CA ILE A 484 -27.81 -33.74 -38.80
C ILE A 484 -26.75 -32.90 -38.09
N LEU A 485 -25.53 -32.92 -38.63
CA LEU A 485 -24.51 -31.91 -38.33
C LEU A 485 -24.54 -30.87 -39.46
N ALA A 486 -24.88 -29.64 -39.12
CA ALA A 486 -24.70 -28.49 -39.99
C ALA A 486 -23.38 -27.80 -39.59
N PHE A 487 -22.34 -27.97 -40.40
CA PHE A 487 -21.09 -27.22 -40.26
C PHE A 487 -21.28 -25.84 -40.88
N ASN A 488 -21.02 -24.78 -40.12
CA ASN A 488 -20.77 -23.44 -40.66
C ASN A 488 -19.30 -23.09 -40.43
N ASP A 489 -18.55 -23.20 -41.52
CA ASP A 489 -17.35 -22.45 -41.91
C ASP A 489 -16.47 -21.87 -40.78
N ALA A 490 -15.33 -22.52 -40.54
CA ALA A 490 -14.20 -21.96 -39.79
C ALA A 490 -12.99 -21.83 -40.74
N SER A 491 -12.43 -20.63 -40.78
CA SER A 491 -11.37 -20.20 -41.70
C SER A 491 -10.13 -21.09 -41.70
N LEU A 492 -9.81 -21.68 -42.86
CA LEU A 492 -8.53 -22.32 -43.14
C LEU A 492 -7.41 -21.27 -43.27
N SER A 493 -6.64 -21.05 -42.20
CA SER A 493 -5.35 -20.37 -42.28
C SER A 493 -4.29 -21.31 -42.87
N ALA A 494 -3.87 -21.06 -44.11
CA ALA A 494 -2.86 -21.88 -44.79
C ALA A 494 -1.49 -21.77 -44.12
N ILE A 495 -0.86 -22.92 -43.85
CA ILE A 495 0.55 -23.00 -43.46
C ILE A 495 1.39 -22.67 -44.69
N GLN A 496 2.10 -21.53 -44.66
CA GLN A 496 3.05 -21.17 -45.70
C GLN A 496 4.45 -21.65 -45.32
N GLU A 497 4.90 -22.75 -45.93
CA GLU A 497 6.30 -23.19 -45.83
C GLU A 497 7.25 -22.15 -46.42
N PHE A 498 8.15 -21.61 -45.59
CA PHE A 498 9.33 -20.90 -46.07
C PHE A 498 10.32 -21.90 -46.66
N SER A 499 10.28 -22.09 -47.98
CA SER A 499 11.42 -22.62 -48.73
C SER A 499 12.26 -21.47 -49.25
N SER A 500 13.56 -21.51 -48.96
CA SER A 500 14.51 -20.49 -49.33
C SER A 500 15.02 -20.69 -50.76
N ASP A 501 14.43 -20.01 -51.74
CA ASP A 501 15.21 -19.55 -52.90
C ASP A 501 14.64 -18.24 -53.50
N SER A 502 15.51 -17.60 -54.23
CA SER A 502 15.58 -16.22 -54.68
C SER A 502 14.56 -15.85 -55.75
N SER A 503 14.22 -14.54 -55.76
CA SER A 503 13.86 -13.76 -56.95
C SER A 503 12.51 -14.01 -57.64
N LEU A 504 11.69 -12.95 -57.67
CA LEU A 504 10.84 -12.39 -58.75
C LEU A 504 9.65 -11.68 -58.06
N ASP A 505 8.94 -10.68 -58.56
CA ASP A 505 9.05 -9.66 -59.62
C ASP A 505 7.71 -8.87 -59.49
N LEU A 506 7.67 -7.58 -59.83
CA LEU A 506 6.47 -6.74 -59.61
C LEU A 506 5.54 -6.75 -60.82
N GLY A 507 4.42 -7.47 -60.74
CA GLY A 507 3.51 -7.71 -61.88
C GLY A 507 2.00 -7.65 -61.61
N ASN A 508 1.45 -6.44 -61.55
CA ASN A 508 0.12 -6.01 -62.04
C ASN A 508 -1.20 -6.83 -61.84
N ILE A 509 -2.11 -6.24 -61.05
CA ILE A 509 -3.47 -5.72 -61.43
C ILE A 509 -4.65 -6.71 -61.73
N ALA A 510 -5.82 -6.36 -61.13
CA ALA A 510 -7.22 -6.66 -61.52
C ALA A 510 -7.72 -8.13 -61.32
N SER A 511 -9.01 -8.44 -61.11
CA SER A 511 -10.28 -7.75 -60.81
C SER A 511 -11.39 -8.74 -61.19
N GLU A 512 -12.39 -9.03 -60.35
CA GLU A 512 -13.79 -9.11 -60.80
C GLU A 512 -14.82 -9.26 -59.65
N ILE A 513 -16.01 -8.70 -59.86
CA ILE A 513 -17.20 -8.77 -58.99
C ILE A 513 -18.41 -9.17 -59.85
N ILE A 514 -19.03 -10.33 -59.58
CA ILE A 514 -20.41 -10.73 -59.92
C ILE A 514 -20.77 -12.01 -59.10
N SER A 515 -22.00 -12.31 -58.65
CA SER A 515 -23.33 -11.68 -58.80
C SER A 515 -24.20 -11.83 -57.51
N GLU A 516 -25.37 -11.19 -57.50
CA GLU A 516 -26.53 -11.43 -56.59
C GLU A 516 -27.34 -12.70 -57.02
N PRO A 517 -28.57 -13.05 -56.49
CA PRO A 517 -29.43 -12.37 -55.50
C PRO A 517 -30.20 -13.27 -54.48
N LEU A 518 -31.09 -12.61 -53.69
CA LEU A 518 -32.34 -13.03 -53.01
C LEU A 518 -32.41 -12.36 -51.60
N GLY A 519 -33.51 -11.85 -51.07
CA GLY A 519 -34.90 -11.67 -51.56
C GLY A 519 -35.69 -10.89 -50.49
N ILE A 520 -36.67 -10.07 -50.88
CA ILE A 520 -37.31 -9.04 -50.04
C ILE A 520 -38.45 -9.62 -49.16
N GLU A 521 -38.56 -9.17 -47.90
CA GLU A 521 -39.75 -8.55 -47.24
C GLU A 521 -39.61 -8.58 -45.69
N SER A 522 -40.19 -7.69 -44.88
CA SER A 522 -40.62 -6.28 -45.00
C SER A 522 -40.87 -5.74 -43.57
N GLY A 523 -40.57 -4.47 -43.26
CA GLY A 523 -40.58 -4.01 -41.84
C GLY A 523 -40.28 -2.53 -41.57
N LEU A 524 -41.00 -1.64 -42.27
CA LEU A 524 -40.97 -0.17 -42.23
C LEU A 524 -40.47 0.54 -40.94
N GLY A 525 -39.54 1.49 -41.10
CA GLY A 525 -39.07 2.41 -40.05
C GLY A 525 -38.17 3.55 -40.56
N ASN A 526 -38.76 4.53 -41.26
CA ASN A 526 -38.16 5.79 -41.76
C ASN A 526 -37.22 6.52 -40.76
N ALA A 527 -36.24 7.34 -41.14
CA ALA A 527 -35.65 7.71 -42.44
C ALA A 527 -34.25 8.37 -42.19
N PHE A 528 -33.19 7.97 -42.91
CA PHE A 528 -32.57 8.67 -44.05
C PHE A 528 -32.15 10.15 -43.78
N THR A 529 -30.86 10.44 -43.57
CA THR A 529 -29.83 10.91 -44.55
C THR A 529 -30.05 12.37 -45.04
N SER A 530 -29.12 13.10 -45.66
CA SER A 530 -27.77 12.83 -46.21
C SER A 530 -26.91 14.11 -46.22
N ASN A 531 -25.60 13.94 -46.04
CA ASN A 531 -24.50 14.43 -46.91
C ASN A 531 -24.67 15.76 -47.69
N LEU A 532 -23.68 16.67 -47.59
CA LEU A 532 -23.10 17.40 -48.74
C LEU A 532 -21.82 18.19 -48.36
N LEU A 533 -20.72 17.84 -49.03
CA LEU A 533 -19.58 18.67 -49.49
C LEU A 533 -19.42 20.11 -48.93
N ASP A 534 -18.24 20.43 -48.38
CA ASP A 534 -17.22 21.20 -49.14
C ASP A 534 -15.79 21.02 -48.54
N ASN A 535 -14.79 21.50 -49.28
CA ASN A 535 -13.36 21.18 -49.21
C ASN A 535 -12.51 22.41 -48.83
N SER A 536 -11.23 22.15 -48.56
CA SER A 536 -10.07 23.05 -48.65
C SER A 536 -9.75 24.03 -47.50
N ASN A 537 -8.67 23.68 -46.79
CA ASN A 537 -7.44 24.47 -46.60
C ASN A 537 -7.54 26.00 -46.57
N PHE A 538 -7.01 26.63 -45.52
CA PHE A 538 -5.83 27.52 -45.66
C PHE A 538 -5.09 27.76 -44.33
N ASN A 539 -3.82 28.13 -44.44
CA ASN A 539 -2.87 28.34 -43.34
C ASN A 539 -3.22 29.53 -42.40
N SER A 540 -2.66 29.43 -41.20
CA SER A 540 -2.21 30.51 -40.26
C SER A 540 -1.44 31.66 -40.98
N PRO A 541 -1.22 32.87 -40.39
CA PRO A 541 -0.75 33.06 -38.99
C PRO A 541 -0.98 34.41 -38.24
N LEU A 542 -0.55 34.43 -36.96
CA LEU A 542 0.05 35.54 -36.16
C LEU A 542 -0.71 36.86 -35.84
N GLY A 543 -0.63 37.28 -34.57
CA GLY A 543 -0.91 38.64 -34.06
C GLY A 543 -1.18 38.66 -32.53
N LEU A 544 -0.17 38.72 -31.65
CA LEU A 544 0.44 39.94 -31.06
C LEU A 544 -0.49 40.90 -30.27
N VAL A 545 -0.52 40.70 -28.94
CA VAL A 545 -0.26 41.66 -27.81
C VAL A 545 -0.94 43.06 -27.76
N TYR A 546 -1.16 43.52 -26.52
CA TYR A 546 -1.75 44.77 -26.01
C TYR A 546 -3.26 44.67 -25.70
N ILE A 547 -3.77 45.03 -24.52
CA ILE A 547 -3.19 45.78 -23.37
C ILE A 547 -3.35 44.97 -22.08
#